data_AF-A0AAD7GRD8-F1
#
_entry.id   AF-A0AAD7GRD8-F1
#
_cell.length_a   1.000
_cell.length_b   1.000
_cell.length_c   1.000
_cell.angle_alpha   90.00
_cell.angle_beta   90.00
_cell.angle_gamma   90.00
#
_symmetry.space_group_name_H-M   'P 1'
#
loop_
_entity.id
_entity.type
_entity.pdbx_description
1 polymer ?
#
loop_
_entity_poly.entity_id
_entity_poly.type
_entity_poly.pdbx_seq_one_letter_code
_entity_poly.pdbx_strand_id
1 'polypeptide(L)'
;MTRSGTGSRGPRQHIVDTYTWVEHHCATLDSRGRNTEKWVLEQQIFYSAPCRDYRTVLDDMTFAYGNEAQRWKRDVDEARRVATQRERREKARIIEEELKRIEGRIRHRREKEKERAAAARSRTSAELKERARIERAKADQLIQDAWRRYEKGWADLVKETTVTFSMIPWPLVSTAISLDMITPADTEFLLLSPLHSEGQAAKERIKRALLRWHPDRFCRILAKVKSTDRAAVEAGALAVAKCLNDLLNGTRDGRPGVA
;
A
#
# COMPACT_ATOMS: atom_id res chain seq x y z
N MET A 1 14.59 14.51 45.35
CA MET A 1 15.86 13.77 45.56
C MET A 1 16.75 14.14 44.39
N THR A 2 17.89 14.81 44.49
CA THR A 2 18.89 15.00 45.54
C THR A 2 19.41 16.44 45.49
N ARG A 3 19.35 17.13 46.64
CA ARG A 3 20.00 18.42 46.90
C ARG A 3 21.43 18.13 47.34
N SER A 4 22.40 18.71 46.65
CA SER A 4 23.80 18.80 47.03
C SER A 4 24.25 20.16 46.50
N GLY A 5 24.77 21.10 47.25
CA GLY A 5 25.42 21.08 48.56
C GLY A 5 26.34 22.30 48.48
N THR A 6 25.83 23.48 48.82
CA THR A 6 26.57 24.74 48.77
C THR A 6 27.58 24.75 49.91
N GLY A 7 28.81 24.32 49.61
CA GLY A 7 29.96 24.39 50.51
C GLY A 7 30.33 25.85 50.77
N SER A 8 30.04 26.31 51.99
CA SER A 8 30.49 27.59 52.54
C SER A 8 32.02 27.62 52.60
N ARG A 9 32.66 28.48 51.80
CA ARG A 9 34.09 28.79 51.90
C ARG A 9 34.33 29.53 53.22
N GLY A 10 34.99 28.88 54.17
CA GLY A 10 35.31 29.47 55.46
C GLY A 10 36.32 30.64 55.32
N PRO A 11 36.36 31.59 56.27
CA PRO A 11 37.26 32.76 56.23
C PRO A 11 38.75 32.42 56.11
N ARG A 12 39.13 31.18 56.49
CA ARG A 12 40.51 30.68 56.39
C ARG A 12 40.89 30.19 54.99
N GLN A 13 39.93 29.83 54.13
CA GLN A 13 40.22 29.43 52.74
C GLN A 13 40.69 30.64 51.90
N HIS A 14 40.16 31.84 52.18
CA HIS A 14 40.56 33.06 51.49
C HIS A 14 42.03 33.43 51.77
N ILE A 15 42.56 33.09 52.96
CA ILE A 15 43.97 33.29 53.32
C ILE A 15 44.88 32.34 52.53
N VAL A 16 44.43 31.11 52.27
CA VAL A 16 45.19 30.14 51.46
C VAL A 16 45.17 30.50 49.97
N ASP A 17 44.03 30.97 49.45
CA ASP A 17 43.91 31.45 48.06
C ASP A 17 44.74 32.74 47.81
N THR A 18 44.96 33.55 48.85
CA THR A 18 45.82 34.75 48.75
C THR A 18 47.31 34.42 48.85
N TYR A 19 47.72 33.45 49.66
CA TYR A 19 49.12 33.00 49.71
C TYR A 19 49.55 32.25 48.45
N THR A 20 48.67 31.44 47.85
CA THR A 20 48.99 30.71 46.61
C THR A 20 49.15 31.63 45.39
N TRP A 21 48.40 32.74 45.32
CA TRP A 21 48.63 33.76 44.29
C TRP A 21 49.96 34.49 44.47
N VAL A 22 50.35 34.82 45.71
CA VAL A 22 51.65 35.44 46.00
C VAL A 22 52.80 34.48 45.68
N GLU A 23 52.71 33.20 46.03
CA GLU A 23 53.73 32.21 45.65
C GLU A 23 53.82 32.02 44.14
N HIS A 24 52.69 31.94 43.44
CA HIS A 24 52.70 31.84 41.98
C HIS A 24 53.27 33.12 41.34
N HIS A 25 52.93 34.31 41.85
CA HIS A 25 53.43 35.57 41.31
C HIS A 25 54.92 35.78 41.64
N CYS A 26 55.38 35.43 42.84
CA CYS A 26 56.80 35.39 43.21
C CYS A 26 57.57 34.40 42.33
N ALA A 27 57.05 33.18 42.07
CA ALA A 27 57.68 32.23 41.15
C ALA A 27 57.70 32.73 39.70
N THR A 28 56.67 33.49 39.28
CA THR A 28 56.63 34.13 37.95
C THR A 28 57.63 35.29 37.86
N LEU A 29 57.84 36.04 38.95
CA LEU A 29 58.82 37.11 39.04
C LEU A 29 60.25 36.58 39.15
N ASP A 30 60.46 35.46 39.84
CA ASP A 30 61.74 34.76 39.96
C ASP A 30 62.17 34.10 38.64
N SER A 31 61.22 33.57 37.89
CA SER A 31 61.47 33.04 36.54
C SER A 31 61.68 34.17 35.53
N ARG A 32 60.97 35.30 35.67
CA ARG A 32 61.27 36.53 34.91
C ARG A 32 62.64 37.09 35.27
N GLY A 33 62.99 37.12 36.55
CA GLY A 33 64.28 37.57 37.11
C GLY A 33 65.43 36.72 36.60
N ARG A 34 65.30 35.39 36.68
CA ARG A 34 66.26 34.43 36.10
C ARG A 34 66.33 34.51 34.58
N ASN A 35 65.22 34.81 33.88
CA ASN A 35 65.26 35.08 32.44
C ASN A 35 65.97 36.39 32.12
N THR A 36 65.79 37.45 32.92
CA THR A 36 66.52 38.70 32.73
C THR A 36 68.00 38.54 33.08
N GLU A 37 68.36 37.80 34.13
CA GLU A 37 69.76 37.52 34.47
C GLU A 37 70.41 36.63 33.42
N LYS A 38 69.71 35.60 32.93
CA LYS A 38 70.19 34.76 31.84
C LYS A 38 70.33 35.54 30.54
N TRP A 39 69.38 36.43 30.22
CA TRP A 39 69.48 37.34 29.08
C TRP A 39 70.65 38.31 29.24
N VAL A 40 70.85 38.90 30.41
CA VAL A 40 71.99 39.81 30.71
C VAL A 40 73.32 39.08 30.59
N LEU A 41 73.43 37.84 31.09
CA LEU A 41 74.63 37.03 30.95
C LEU A 41 74.88 36.59 29.50
N GLU A 42 73.83 36.24 28.74
CA GLU A 42 73.93 35.97 27.31
C GLU A 42 74.40 37.22 26.54
N GLN A 43 73.88 38.40 26.88
CA GLN A 43 74.36 39.67 26.31
C GLN A 43 75.83 39.96 26.71
N GLN A 44 76.22 39.72 27.97
CA GLN A 44 77.58 40.01 28.44
C GLN A 44 78.64 39.09 27.82
N ILE A 45 78.29 37.83 27.52
CA ILE A 45 79.14 36.90 26.76
C ILE A 45 79.22 37.31 25.28
N PHE A 46 78.11 37.81 24.72
CA PHE A 46 78.06 38.28 23.34
C PHE A 46 78.93 39.52 23.08
N TYR A 47 79.01 40.45 24.05
CA TYR A 47 79.79 41.69 23.92
C TYR A 47 81.28 41.59 24.33
N SER A 48 81.72 40.51 24.97
CA SER A 48 83.10 40.36 25.48
C SER A 48 84.03 39.49 24.63
N ALA A 49 83.53 38.87 23.55
CA ALA A 49 84.34 38.14 22.58
C ALA A 49 85.11 39.10 21.64
N PRO A 50 86.35 38.77 21.18
CA PRO A 50 87.08 39.61 20.24
C PRO A 50 86.26 39.81 18.97
N CYS A 51 86.06 41.07 18.56
CA CYS A 51 85.18 41.48 17.47
C CYS A 51 85.31 40.59 16.22
N ARG A 52 84.44 39.58 16.11
CA ARG A 52 83.89 39.19 14.81
C ARG A 52 83.12 40.38 14.29
N ASP A 53 83.20 40.63 12.99
CA ASP A 53 82.44 41.69 12.31
C ASP A 53 80.96 41.63 12.75
N TYR A 54 80.54 42.62 13.54
CA TYR A 54 79.22 42.68 14.18
C TYR A 54 78.09 42.58 13.13
N ARG A 55 78.40 42.99 11.89
CA ARG A 55 77.53 42.84 10.73
C ARG A 55 77.22 41.38 10.43
N THR A 56 78.20 40.49 10.45
CA THR A 56 78.01 39.05 10.19
C THR A 56 77.12 38.40 11.24
N VAL A 57 77.28 38.79 12.52
CA VAL A 57 76.47 38.21 13.60
C VAL A 57 75.02 38.68 13.54
N LEU A 58 74.77 39.94 13.18
CA LEU A 58 73.42 40.46 12.97
C LEU A 58 72.76 39.86 11.72
N ASP A 59 73.52 39.67 10.63
CA ASP A 59 73.05 39.00 9.42
C ASP A 59 72.70 37.53 9.68
N ASP A 60 73.52 36.80 10.45
CA ASP A 60 73.26 35.43 10.87
C ASP A 60 72.00 35.33 11.76
N MET A 61 71.83 36.28 12.68
CA MET A 61 70.69 36.34 13.59
C MET A 61 69.39 36.66 12.84
N THR A 62 69.41 37.64 11.93
CA THR A 62 68.25 37.99 11.09
C THR A 62 67.89 36.85 10.14
N PHE A 63 68.89 36.12 9.60
CA PHE A 63 68.67 34.91 8.82
C PHE A 63 68.04 33.79 9.68
N ALA A 64 68.53 33.57 10.91
CA ALA A 64 67.97 32.60 11.83
C ALA A 64 66.50 32.92 12.18
N TYR A 65 66.20 34.17 12.53
CA TYR A 65 64.82 34.62 12.78
C TYR A 65 63.94 34.55 11.53
N GLY A 66 64.47 34.86 10.35
CA GLY A 66 63.76 34.72 9.09
C GLY A 66 63.37 33.26 8.82
N ASN A 67 64.29 32.33 9.08
CA ASN A 67 64.04 30.89 8.96
C ASN A 67 63.04 30.38 10.01
N GLU A 68 63.14 30.84 11.26
CA GLU A 68 62.20 30.50 12.34
C GLU A 68 60.80 31.04 12.06
N ALA A 69 60.69 32.29 11.59
CA ALA A 69 59.42 32.89 11.18
C ALA A 69 58.80 32.13 10.00
N GLN A 70 59.61 31.67 9.04
CA GLN A 70 59.14 30.83 7.94
C GLN A 70 58.66 29.45 8.41
N ARG A 71 59.37 28.81 9.34
CA ARG A 71 58.95 27.54 9.96
C ARG A 71 57.63 27.72 10.72
N TRP A 72 57.56 28.74 11.56
CA TRP A 72 56.35 29.08 12.30
C TRP A 72 55.16 29.38 11.39
N LYS A 73 55.37 30.11 10.28
CA LYS A 73 54.32 30.35 9.29
C LYS A 73 53.82 29.05 8.65
N ARG A 74 54.72 28.11 8.30
CA ARG A 74 54.34 26.80 7.75
C ARG A 74 53.55 25.98 8.77
N ASP A 75 53.98 25.96 10.02
CA ASP A 75 53.31 25.23 11.10
C ASP A 75 51.91 25.80 11.39
N VAL A 76 51.77 27.13 11.39
CA VAL A 76 50.47 27.81 11.56
C VAL A 76 49.55 27.54 10.36
N ASP A 77 50.07 27.60 9.14
CA ASP A 77 49.29 27.32 7.93
C ASP A 77 48.88 25.84 7.86
N GLU A 78 49.76 24.92 8.26
CA GLU A 78 49.46 23.50 8.38
C GLU A 78 48.40 23.24 9.46
N ALA A 79 48.54 23.87 10.62
CA ALA A 79 47.53 23.80 11.68
C ALA A 79 46.15 24.31 11.20
N ARG A 80 46.09 25.39 10.42
CA ARG A 80 44.85 25.90 9.81
C ARG A 80 44.25 24.93 8.80
N ARG A 81 45.07 24.29 7.96
CA ARG A 81 44.61 23.28 7.00
C ARG A 81 44.02 22.07 7.72
N VAL A 82 44.70 21.59 8.77
CA VAL A 82 44.24 20.47 9.60
C VAL A 82 42.94 20.82 10.32
N ALA A 83 42.84 22.02 10.92
CA ALA A 83 41.62 22.49 11.57
C ALA A 83 40.44 22.55 10.59
N THR A 84 40.63 23.14 9.42
CA THR A 84 39.62 23.22 8.37
C THR A 84 39.19 21.83 7.88
N GLN A 85 40.14 20.90 7.75
CA GLN A 85 39.85 19.53 7.32
C GLN A 85 39.05 18.76 8.39
N ARG A 86 39.35 18.96 9.68
CA ARG A 86 38.58 18.38 10.79
C ARG A 86 37.16 18.92 10.81
N GLU A 87 36.99 20.23 10.67
CA GLU A 87 35.67 20.87 10.63
C GLU A 87 34.83 20.38 9.43
N ARG A 88 35.43 20.25 8.25
CA ARG A 88 34.76 19.69 7.07
C ARG A 88 34.33 18.24 7.28
N ARG A 89 35.19 17.42 7.88
CA ARG A 89 34.85 16.02 8.20
C ARG A 89 33.70 15.94 9.19
N GLU A 90 33.71 16.75 10.23
CA GLU A 90 32.64 16.74 11.22
C GLU A 90 31.31 17.22 10.63
N LYS A 91 31.34 18.32 9.85
CA LYS A 91 30.17 18.78 9.10
C LYS A 91 29.63 17.72 8.14
N ALA A 92 30.52 17.00 7.44
CA ALA A 92 30.12 15.92 6.55
C ALA A 92 29.43 14.77 7.30
N ARG A 93 29.93 14.38 8.49
CA ARG A 93 29.31 13.35 9.34
C ARG A 93 27.92 13.76 9.80
N ILE A 94 27.76 14.99 10.26
CA ILE A 94 26.46 15.53 10.69
C ILE A 94 25.46 15.53 9.52
N ILE A 95 25.89 15.99 8.34
CA ILE A 95 25.05 16.00 7.14
C ILE A 95 24.65 14.57 6.75
N GLU A 96 25.58 13.62 6.78
CA GLU A 96 25.30 12.22 6.45
C GLU A 96 24.29 11.59 7.41
N GLU A 97 24.42 11.85 8.72
CA GLU A 97 23.45 11.38 9.72
C GLU A 97 22.05 11.99 9.50
N GLU A 98 21.98 13.29 9.22
CA GLU A 98 20.71 13.96 8.94
C GLU A 98 20.06 13.42 7.65
N LEU A 99 20.84 13.17 6.59
CA LEU A 99 20.35 12.53 5.37
C LEU A 99 19.78 11.13 5.66
N LYS A 100 20.47 10.30 6.45
CA LYS A 100 19.96 8.99 6.86
C LYS A 100 18.65 9.08 7.63
N ARG A 101 18.52 10.06 8.54
CA ARG A 101 17.26 10.31 9.28
C ARG A 101 16.13 10.71 8.34
N ILE A 102 16.41 11.62 7.40
CA ILE A 102 15.42 12.09 6.41
C ILE A 102 15.00 10.94 5.49
N GLU A 103 15.94 10.16 4.95
CA GLU A 103 15.64 8.99 4.12
C GLU A 103 14.81 7.96 4.86
N GLY A 104 15.12 7.70 6.14
CA GLY A 104 14.34 6.81 7.00
C GLY A 104 12.88 7.28 7.13
N ARG A 105 12.65 8.59 7.36
CA ARG A 105 11.30 9.17 7.43
C ARG A 105 10.56 9.05 6.09
N ILE A 106 11.24 9.29 4.97
CA ILE A 106 10.64 9.16 3.64
C ILE A 106 10.25 7.71 3.35
N ARG A 107 11.14 6.77 3.66
CA ARG A 107 10.89 5.33 3.48
C ARG A 107 9.70 4.87 4.31
N HIS A 108 9.68 5.22 5.60
CA HIS A 108 8.57 4.89 6.49
C HIS A 108 7.24 5.51 6.03
N ARG A 109 7.26 6.77 5.56
CA ARG A 109 6.06 7.43 5.01
C ARG A 109 5.55 6.70 3.77
N ARG A 110 6.42 6.35 2.82
CA ARG A 110 6.06 5.62 1.59
C ARG A 110 5.51 4.24 1.88
N GLU A 111 6.10 3.53 2.84
CA GLU A 111 5.64 2.20 3.24
C GLU A 111 4.24 2.27 3.86
N LYS A 112 4.03 3.19 4.79
CA LYS A 112 2.72 3.41 5.42
C LYS A 112 1.65 3.86 4.41
N GLU A 113 2.03 4.68 3.44
CA GLU A 113 1.13 5.09 2.34
C GLU A 113 0.80 3.91 1.43
N LYS A 114 1.79 3.09 1.07
CA LYS A 114 1.60 1.86 0.28
C LYS A 114 0.70 0.87 1.01
N GLU A 115 0.89 0.70 2.32
CA GLU A 115 0.04 -0.16 3.16
C GLU A 115 -1.40 0.36 3.20
N ARG A 116 -1.60 1.67 3.41
CA ARG A 116 -2.93 2.30 3.35
C ARG A 116 -3.59 2.13 1.98
N ALA A 117 -2.85 2.32 0.90
CA ALA A 117 -3.34 2.14 -0.46
C ALA A 117 -3.68 0.67 -0.76
N ALA A 118 -2.86 -0.27 -0.31
CA ALA A 118 -3.12 -1.71 -0.45
C ALA A 118 -4.35 -2.12 0.37
N ALA A 119 -4.48 -1.65 1.61
CA ALA A 119 -5.66 -1.89 2.44
C ALA A 119 -6.93 -1.29 1.81
N ALA A 120 -6.86 -0.07 1.26
CA ALA A 120 -7.98 0.54 0.56
C ALA A 120 -8.40 -0.28 -0.68
N ARG A 121 -7.44 -0.71 -1.51
CA ARG A 121 -7.71 -1.59 -2.67
C ARG A 121 -8.28 -2.95 -2.27
N SER A 122 -7.78 -3.52 -1.18
CA SER A 122 -8.29 -4.80 -0.65
C SER A 122 -9.74 -4.64 -0.17
N ARG A 123 -10.08 -3.54 0.49
CA ARG A 123 -11.45 -3.24 0.93
C ARG A 123 -12.41 -3.08 -0.25
N THR A 124 -12.05 -2.26 -1.24
CA THR A 124 -12.90 -2.07 -2.42
C THR A 124 -13.07 -3.37 -3.21
N SER A 125 -12.02 -4.17 -3.36
CA SER A 125 -12.12 -5.48 -4.01
C SER A 125 -13.02 -6.44 -3.22
N ALA A 126 -12.92 -6.47 -1.90
CA ALA A 126 -13.78 -7.28 -1.04
C ALA A 126 -15.26 -6.85 -1.13
N GLU A 127 -15.54 -5.55 -1.12
CA GLU A 127 -16.89 -5.01 -1.28
C GLU A 127 -17.51 -5.35 -2.64
N LEU A 128 -16.73 -5.24 -3.73
CA LEU A 128 -17.20 -5.63 -5.07
C LEU A 128 -17.51 -7.13 -5.15
N LYS A 129 -16.66 -7.97 -4.56
CA LYS A 129 -16.90 -9.43 -4.50
C LYS A 129 -18.14 -9.75 -3.69
N GLU A 130 -18.36 -9.07 -2.56
CA GLU A 130 -19.54 -9.28 -1.73
C GLU A 130 -20.81 -8.84 -2.44
N ARG A 131 -20.80 -7.67 -3.10
CA ARG A 131 -21.94 -7.22 -3.92
C ARG A 131 -22.24 -8.21 -5.04
N ALA A 132 -21.22 -8.70 -5.75
CA ALA A 132 -21.39 -9.70 -6.79
C ALA A 132 -21.97 -11.01 -6.24
N ARG A 133 -21.56 -11.43 -5.04
CA ARG A 133 -22.11 -12.62 -4.35
C ARG A 133 -23.59 -12.44 -4.01
N ILE A 134 -23.96 -11.29 -3.45
CA ILE A 134 -25.35 -10.98 -3.10
C ILE A 134 -26.23 -10.92 -4.35
N GLU A 135 -25.78 -10.23 -5.41
CA GLU A 135 -26.54 -10.13 -6.66
C GLU A 135 -26.69 -11.49 -7.34
N ARG A 136 -25.65 -12.33 -7.33
CA ARG A 136 -25.76 -13.71 -7.81
C ARG A 136 -26.78 -14.51 -7.00
N ALA A 137 -26.73 -14.43 -5.67
CA ALA A 137 -27.68 -15.14 -4.81
C ALA A 137 -29.14 -14.67 -5.06
N LYS A 138 -29.37 -13.37 -5.29
CA LYS A 138 -30.69 -12.85 -5.67
C LYS A 138 -31.14 -13.37 -7.03
N ALA A 139 -30.26 -13.37 -8.02
CA ALA A 139 -30.56 -13.92 -9.34
C ALA A 139 -30.91 -15.41 -9.26
N ASP A 140 -30.16 -16.16 -8.45
CA ASP A 140 -30.40 -17.59 -8.21
C ASP A 140 -31.77 -17.82 -7.54
N GLN A 141 -32.13 -17.00 -6.55
CA GLN A 141 -33.45 -17.02 -5.90
C GLN A 141 -34.58 -16.73 -6.88
N LEU A 142 -34.43 -15.73 -7.76
CA LEU A 142 -35.43 -15.40 -8.78
C LEU A 142 -35.69 -16.58 -9.73
N ILE A 143 -34.65 -17.32 -10.11
CA ILE A 143 -34.78 -18.51 -10.95
C ILE A 143 -35.52 -19.63 -10.20
N GLN A 144 -35.17 -19.89 -8.94
CA GLN A 144 -35.88 -20.88 -8.12
C GLN A 144 -37.36 -20.54 -7.94
N ASP A 145 -37.68 -19.25 -7.70
CA ASP A 145 -39.05 -18.77 -7.59
C ASP A 145 -39.82 -18.89 -8.91
N ALA A 146 -39.18 -18.56 -10.03
CA ALA A 146 -39.77 -18.78 -11.35
C ALA A 146 -40.05 -20.26 -11.62
N TRP A 147 -39.13 -21.15 -11.27
CA TRP A 147 -39.33 -22.59 -11.41
C TRP A 147 -40.48 -23.11 -10.53
N ARG A 148 -40.55 -22.67 -9.27
CA ARG A 148 -41.66 -23.01 -8.38
C ARG A 148 -43.00 -22.56 -8.95
N ARG A 149 -43.06 -21.34 -9.50
CA ARG A 149 -44.26 -20.81 -10.19
C ARG A 149 -44.61 -21.64 -11.42
N TYR A 150 -43.64 -22.00 -12.23
CA TYR A 150 -43.80 -22.85 -13.41
C TYR A 150 -44.41 -24.21 -13.04
N GLU A 151 -43.82 -24.95 -12.09
CA GLU A 151 -44.34 -26.25 -11.66
C GLU A 151 -45.72 -26.15 -11.01
N LYS A 152 -45.93 -25.13 -10.16
CA LYS A 152 -47.25 -24.90 -9.55
C LYS A 152 -48.32 -24.60 -10.61
N GLY A 153 -47.99 -23.75 -11.60
CA GLY A 153 -48.90 -23.43 -12.70
C GLY A 153 -49.31 -24.66 -13.50
N TRP A 154 -48.39 -25.62 -13.72
CA TRP A 154 -48.74 -26.89 -14.36
C TRP A 154 -49.72 -27.73 -13.52
N ALA A 155 -49.54 -27.76 -12.20
CA ALA A 155 -50.43 -28.49 -11.30
C ALA A 155 -51.83 -27.87 -11.22
N ASP A 156 -51.92 -26.53 -11.27
CA ASP A 156 -53.19 -25.80 -11.22
C ASP A 156 -53.93 -25.87 -12.57
N LEU A 157 -53.21 -25.82 -13.69
CA LEU A 157 -53.77 -25.93 -15.05
C LEU A 157 -54.58 -27.21 -15.30
N VAL A 158 -54.21 -28.31 -14.64
CA VAL A 158 -54.94 -29.58 -14.76
C VAL A 158 -56.34 -29.48 -14.15
N LYS A 159 -56.49 -28.69 -13.08
CA LYS A 159 -57.74 -28.54 -12.31
C LYS A 159 -58.70 -27.55 -12.96
N GLU A 160 -58.17 -26.57 -13.68
CA GLU A 160 -58.99 -25.54 -14.30
C GLU A 160 -59.84 -26.06 -15.47
N THR A 161 -61.02 -25.46 -15.62
CA THR A 161 -61.98 -25.77 -16.69
C THR A 161 -61.82 -24.84 -17.89
N THR A 162 -61.48 -23.57 -17.65
CA THR A 162 -61.23 -22.56 -18.69
C THR A 162 -59.85 -21.96 -18.48
N VAL A 163 -59.04 -21.94 -19.54
CA VAL A 163 -57.65 -21.48 -19.52
C VAL A 163 -57.49 -20.28 -20.45
N THR A 164 -56.79 -19.24 -19.99
CA THR A 164 -56.37 -18.09 -20.83
C THR A 164 -54.87 -18.17 -21.14
N PHE A 165 -54.39 -17.35 -22.08
CA PHE A 165 -52.97 -17.31 -22.44
C PHE A 165 -52.05 -17.05 -21.23
N SER A 166 -52.44 -16.17 -20.31
CA SER A 166 -51.64 -15.79 -19.14
C SER A 166 -51.65 -16.85 -18.01
N MET A 167 -52.63 -17.75 -17.99
CA MET A 167 -52.68 -18.86 -17.02
C MET A 167 -51.73 -20.00 -17.38
N ILE A 168 -51.25 -20.04 -18.63
CA ILE A 168 -50.34 -21.08 -19.07
C ILE A 168 -48.97 -20.83 -18.45
N PRO A 169 -48.37 -21.83 -17.79
CA PRO A 169 -47.03 -21.72 -17.20
C PRO A 169 -45.97 -21.77 -18.29
N TRP A 170 -45.78 -20.65 -18.99
CA TRP A 170 -44.68 -20.48 -19.94
C TRP A 170 -43.34 -20.62 -19.20
N PRO A 171 -42.32 -21.24 -19.82
CA PRO A 171 -41.03 -21.45 -19.16
C PRO A 171 -40.20 -20.16 -19.20
N LEU A 172 -40.69 -19.11 -18.54
CA LEU A 172 -40.09 -17.78 -18.47
C LEU A 172 -39.94 -17.35 -17.01
N VAL A 173 -38.98 -16.47 -16.73
CA VAL A 173 -38.78 -15.91 -15.38
C VAL A 173 -39.95 -14.98 -15.00
N SER A 174 -40.44 -14.22 -15.97
CA SER A 174 -41.61 -13.36 -15.88
C SER A 174 -42.85 -14.04 -16.45
N THR A 175 -44.04 -13.59 -16.04
CA THR A 175 -45.30 -14.07 -16.61
C THR A 175 -45.47 -13.53 -18.03
N ALA A 176 -45.67 -14.40 -19.01
CA ALA A 176 -45.92 -13.97 -20.39
C ALA A 176 -47.31 -13.31 -20.51
N ILE A 177 -47.34 -12.12 -21.10
CA ILE A 177 -48.58 -11.40 -21.42
C ILE A 177 -48.90 -11.50 -22.91
N SER A 178 -47.86 -11.66 -23.75
CA SER A 178 -47.96 -11.81 -25.20
C SER A 178 -47.01 -12.88 -25.73
N LEU A 179 -47.26 -13.29 -26.98
CA LEU A 179 -46.44 -14.26 -27.70
C LEU A 179 -44.99 -13.79 -27.89
N ASP A 180 -44.77 -12.49 -28.09
CA ASP A 180 -43.46 -11.90 -28.37
C ASP A 180 -42.48 -12.01 -27.19
N MET A 181 -43.00 -12.21 -25.97
CA MET A 181 -42.17 -12.41 -24.78
C MET A 181 -41.55 -13.80 -24.71
N ILE A 182 -42.03 -14.75 -25.52
CA ILE A 182 -41.52 -16.13 -25.53
C ILE A 182 -40.29 -16.16 -26.44
N THR A 183 -39.12 -15.87 -25.86
CA THR A 183 -37.85 -15.95 -26.59
C THR A 183 -37.13 -17.27 -26.32
N PRO A 184 -36.39 -17.83 -27.29
CA PRO A 184 -35.61 -19.05 -27.09
C PRO A 184 -34.64 -18.92 -25.90
N ALA A 185 -33.99 -17.76 -25.77
CA ALA A 185 -33.03 -17.49 -24.70
C ALA A 185 -33.67 -17.55 -23.31
N ASP A 186 -34.85 -16.95 -23.11
CA ASP A 186 -35.54 -16.98 -21.82
C ASP A 186 -36.01 -18.40 -21.46
N THR A 187 -36.48 -19.16 -22.45
CA THR A 187 -36.89 -20.56 -22.25
C THR A 187 -35.72 -21.47 -21.90
N GLU A 188 -34.57 -21.26 -22.54
CA GLU A 188 -33.34 -21.96 -22.24
C GLU A 188 -32.84 -21.62 -20.83
N PHE A 189 -32.83 -20.32 -20.50
CA PHE A 189 -32.35 -19.81 -19.23
C PHE A 189 -33.09 -20.42 -18.04
N LEU A 190 -34.43 -20.51 -18.11
CA LEU A 190 -35.20 -21.12 -17.04
C LEU A 190 -35.04 -22.65 -17.01
N LEU A 191 -35.14 -23.35 -18.15
CA LEU A 191 -35.22 -24.82 -18.18
C LEU A 191 -33.87 -25.53 -18.01
N LEU A 192 -32.78 -24.89 -18.43
CA LEU A 192 -31.42 -25.44 -18.31
C LEU A 192 -30.69 -24.99 -17.05
N SER A 193 -31.30 -24.12 -16.22
CA SER A 193 -30.66 -23.68 -14.99
C SER A 193 -30.39 -24.86 -14.04
N PRO A 194 -29.16 -24.99 -13.52
CA PRO A 194 -28.82 -26.08 -12.59
C PRO A 194 -29.51 -25.93 -11.22
N LEU A 195 -30.11 -24.77 -10.93
CA LEU A 195 -30.59 -24.39 -9.61
C LEU A 195 -31.89 -25.07 -9.15
N HIS A 196 -32.63 -25.68 -10.05
CA HIS A 196 -33.96 -26.24 -9.75
C HIS A 196 -34.06 -27.75 -9.95
N SER A 197 -33.00 -28.40 -10.40
CA SER A 197 -32.96 -29.85 -10.66
C SER A 197 -31.55 -30.39 -10.46
N GLU A 198 -31.08 -30.21 -9.22
CA GLU A 198 -29.81 -30.77 -8.75
C GLU A 198 -29.78 -32.29 -9.03
N GLY A 199 -28.74 -32.75 -9.72
CA GLY A 199 -28.56 -34.16 -10.08
C GLY A 199 -29.21 -34.62 -11.39
N GLN A 200 -29.99 -33.78 -12.09
CA GLN A 200 -30.51 -34.13 -13.42
C GLN A 200 -29.67 -33.52 -14.55
N ALA A 201 -29.22 -34.36 -15.48
CA ALA A 201 -28.56 -33.90 -16.70
C ALA A 201 -29.47 -32.96 -17.51
N ALA A 202 -28.90 -31.91 -18.09
CA ALA A 202 -29.63 -30.94 -18.92
C ALA A 202 -30.48 -31.62 -20.00
N LYS A 203 -29.94 -32.66 -20.64
CA LYS A 203 -30.64 -33.47 -21.65
C LYS A 203 -31.93 -34.11 -21.13
N GLU A 204 -31.94 -34.61 -19.90
CA GLU A 204 -33.14 -35.22 -19.30
C GLU A 204 -34.18 -34.16 -18.94
N ARG A 205 -33.76 -32.96 -18.53
CA ARG A 205 -34.67 -31.82 -18.31
C ARG A 205 -35.34 -31.39 -19.61
N ILE A 206 -34.59 -31.29 -20.71
CA ILE A 206 -35.13 -30.96 -22.05
C ILE A 206 -36.15 -32.02 -22.49
N LYS A 207 -35.82 -33.32 -22.35
CA LYS A 207 -36.77 -34.40 -22.70
C LYS A 207 -38.06 -34.32 -21.91
N ARG A 208 -38.00 -34.05 -20.59
CA ARG A 208 -39.19 -33.89 -19.75
C ARG A 208 -40.03 -32.68 -20.16
N ALA A 209 -39.38 -31.56 -20.49
CA ALA A 209 -40.07 -30.38 -21.00
C ALA A 209 -40.72 -30.66 -22.36
N LEU A 210 -40.02 -31.33 -23.28
CA LEU A 210 -40.57 -31.75 -24.58
C LEU A 210 -41.81 -32.62 -24.43
N LEU A 211 -41.81 -33.56 -23.48
CA LEU A 211 -43.00 -34.39 -23.23
C LEU A 211 -44.22 -33.56 -22.77
N ARG A 212 -44.00 -32.45 -22.05
CA ARG A 212 -45.09 -31.55 -21.62
C ARG A 212 -45.59 -30.65 -22.75
N TRP A 213 -44.67 -30.14 -23.56
CA TRP A 213 -44.96 -29.22 -24.68
C TRP A 213 -45.22 -29.93 -26.01
N HIS A 214 -45.20 -31.26 -26.05
CA HIS A 214 -45.48 -32.03 -27.26
C HIS A 214 -46.93 -31.77 -27.72
N PRO A 215 -47.16 -31.52 -29.03
CA PRO A 215 -48.48 -31.16 -29.55
C PRO A 215 -49.56 -32.16 -29.13
N ASP A 216 -49.29 -33.46 -29.22
CA ASP A 216 -50.24 -34.52 -28.83
C ASP A 216 -50.76 -34.39 -27.37
N ARG A 217 -49.88 -34.14 -26.40
CA ARG A 217 -50.30 -33.97 -25.00
C ARG A 217 -50.92 -32.59 -24.79
N PHE A 218 -50.37 -31.57 -25.45
CA PHE A 218 -50.82 -30.20 -25.30
C PHE A 218 -52.21 -29.95 -25.92
N CYS A 219 -52.64 -30.76 -26.89
CA CYS A 219 -54.00 -30.73 -27.46
C CYS A 219 -55.10 -30.83 -26.39
N ARG A 220 -54.88 -31.57 -25.30
CA ARG A 220 -55.83 -31.69 -24.19
C ARG A 220 -56.00 -30.39 -23.41
N ILE A 221 -54.95 -29.59 -23.34
CA ILE A 221 -54.96 -28.28 -22.68
C ILE A 221 -55.57 -27.26 -23.63
N LEU A 222 -55.20 -27.28 -24.92
CA LEU A 222 -55.79 -26.42 -25.96
C LEU A 222 -57.32 -26.56 -26.05
N ALA A 223 -57.88 -27.74 -25.75
CA ALA A 223 -59.33 -27.94 -25.68
C ALA A 223 -60.02 -27.11 -24.58
N LYS A 224 -59.30 -26.75 -23.51
CA LYS A 224 -59.80 -25.92 -22.39
C LYS A 224 -59.50 -24.42 -22.57
N VAL A 225 -58.68 -24.07 -23.57
CA VAL A 225 -58.27 -22.67 -23.80
C VAL A 225 -59.41 -21.89 -24.44
N LYS A 226 -59.63 -20.67 -23.96
CA LYS A 226 -60.61 -19.74 -24.54
C LYS A 226 -60.37 -19.56 -26.04
N SER A 227 -61.45 -19.54 -26.84
CA SER A 227 -61.35 -19.48 -28.30
C SER A 227 -60.54 -18.29 -28.82
N THR A 228 -60.60 -17.14 -28.14
CA THR A 228 -59.84 -15.92 -28.47
C THR A 228 -58.33 -16.11 -28.36
N ASP A 229 -57.89 -16.94 -27.43
CA ASP A 229 -56.47 -17.08 -27.07
C ASP A 229 -55.85 -18.32 -27.73
N ARG A 230 -56.67 -19.22 -28.27
CA ARG A 230 -56.27 -20.54 -28.76
C ARG A 230 -55.15 -20.47 -29.80
N ALA A 231 -55.25 -19.56 -30.78
CA ALA A 231 -54.23 -19.40 -31.82
C ALA A 231 -52.89 -18.90 -31.25
N ALA A 232 -52.93 -17.94 -30.31
CA ALA A 232 -51.72 -17.43 -29.67
C ALA A 232 -51.06 -18.49 -28.77
N VAL A 233 -51.86 -19.26 -28.04
CA VAL A 233 -51.39 -20.37 -27.21
C VAL A 233 -50.77 -21.48 -28.05
N GLU A 234 -51.39 -21.86 -29.17
CA GLU A 234 -50.87 -22.88 -30.07
C GLU A 234 -49.54 -22.45 -30.69
N ALA A 235 -49.46 -21.21 -31.20
CA ALA A 235 -48.22 -20.65 -31.72
C ALA A 235 -47.11 -20.61 -30.65
N GLY A 236 -47.43 -20.21 -29.42
CA GLY A 236 -46.49 -20.18 -28.30
C GLY A 236 -45.99 -21.57 -27.91
N ALA A 237 -46.88 -22.56 -27.84
CA ALA A 237 -46.52 -23.93 -27.52
C ALA A 237 -45.61 -24.54 -28.59
N LEU A 238 -45.90 -24.28 -29.87
CA LEU A 238 -45.06 -24.68 -31.00
C LEU A 238 -43.68 -24.01 -30.95
N ALA A 239 -43.63 -22.72 -30.61
CA ALA A 239 -42.37 -21.99 -30.46
C ALA A 239 -41.51 -22.59 -29.35
N VAL A 240 -42.08 -22.88 -28.17
CA VAL A 240 -41.37 -23.54 -27.06
C VAL A 240 -40.90 -24.94 -27.47
N ALA A 241 -41.76 -25.75 -28.09
CA ALA A 241 -41.40 -27.10 -28.54
C ALA A 241 -40.27 -27.08 -29.58
N LYS A 242 -40.28 -26.11 -30.50
CA LYS A 242 -39.18 -25.90 -31.46
C LYS A 242 -37.88 -25.55 -30.76
N CYS A 243 -37.90 -24.57 -29.84
CA CYS A 243 -36.72 -24.19 -29.06
C CYS A 243 -36.13 -25.40 -28.32
N LEU A 244 -36.98 -26.22 -27.70
CA LEU A 244 -36.52 -27.42 -26.99
C LEU A 244 -35.91 -28.48 -27.89
N ASN A 245 -36.46 -28.67 -29.10
CA ASN A 245 -35.88 -29.58 -30.08
C ASN A 245 -34.52 -29.07 -30.58
N ASP A 246 -34.41 -27.76 -30.83
CA ASP A 246 -33.15 -27.12 -31.24
C ASP A 246 -32.08 -27.29 -30.13
N LEU A 247 -32.45 -27.11 -28.86
CA LEU A 247 -31.57 -27.35 -27.71
C LEU A 247 -31.16 -28.83 -27.58
N LEU A 248 -32.10 -29.76 -27.80
CA LEU A 248 -31.81 -31.20 -27.73
C LEU A 248 -30.83 -31.63 -28.84
N ASN A 249 -30.99 -31.07 -30.04
CA ASN A 249 -30.12 -31.33 -31.18
C ASN A 249 -28.75 -30.67 -30.99
N GLY A 250 -28.69 -29.41 -30.54
CA GLY A 250 -27.43 -28.74 -30.21
C GLY A 250 -26.64 -29.43 -29.09
N THR A 251 -27.31 -30.07 -28.13
CA THR A 251 -26.67 -30.87 -27.08
C THR A 251 -26.06 -32.18 -27.63
N ARG A 252 -26.60 -32.73 -28.73
CA ARG A 252 -26.05 -33.93 -29.38
C ARG A 252 -24.73 -33.65 -30.10
N ASP A 253 -24.50 -32.41 -30.53
CA ASP A 253 -23.32 -32.01 -31.33
C ASP A 253 -22.11 -31.56 -30.48
N GLY A 254 -22.12 -31.83 -29.17
CA GLY A 254 -20.89 -31.79 -28.37
C GLY A 254 -20.31 -30.39 -28.11
N ARG A 255 -21.11 -29.32 -28.14
CA ARG A 255 -20.66 -28.04 -27.55
C ARG A 255 -20.70 -28.15 -26.02
N PRO A 256 -19.56 -28.09 -25.31
CA PRO A 256 -19.57 -27.96 -23.87
C PRO A 256 -20.21 -26.62 -23.53
N GLY A 257 -21.40 -26.68 -22.94
CA GLY A 257 -22.08 -25.51 -22.40
C GLY A 257 -21.17 -24.83 -21.40
N VAL A 258 -20.95 -23.54 -21.61
CA VAL A 258 -20.24 -22.63 -20.71
C VAL A 258 -20.98 -22.67 -19.38
N ALA A 259 -20.33 -23.28 -18.38
CA ALA A 259 -20.72 -23.22 -16.98
C ALA A 259 -20.14 -21.96 -16.33
#